data_AF-A0A3A9SHX2-F1
#
_entry.id   AF-A0A3A9SHX2-F1
#
_cell.length_a   1.000
_cell.length_b   1.000
_cell.length_c   1.000
_cell.angle_alpha   90.00
_cell.angle_beta   90.00
_cell.angle_gamma   90.00
#
_symmetry.space_group_name_H-M   'P 1'
#
loop_
_entity.id
_entity.type
_entity.pdbx_description
1 polymer ?
#
loop_
_entity_poly.entity_id
_entity_poly.type
_entity_poly.pdbx_seq_one_letter_code
_entity_poly.pdbx_strand_id
1 'polypeptide(L)'
;MTMLKYPIFMVHGMGFRDHKILNYWGRIPAVLEENGCRIFYGNQDSTASAEDNAEMLAGRVNEILKETGSPKINVIAHSKGGLDIRCAISKYNLGDKVASVTTISTPHHGSVTVDKLLKLPDVLVRLVAICTDIAFRILGDKKPDAYSVFKLFTTKEAEIFNEKYPDAKNVYYQSYAFVMSSPFSDIFLWFPSLVVWLIEGTNDGLLTPNSVKWGNFKGIIRSNSRRGISHCDEVDMRRCRLTRKKGKNVSDITDFYAGVVSELAEMGY
;
A
#
# COMPACT_ATOMS: atom_id res chain seq x y z
N MET A 1 -5.27 -18.60 -20.21
CA MET A 1 -4.63 -17.77 -19.18
C MET A 1 -4.41 -18.66 -17.98
N THR A 2 -3.19 -18.65 -17.42
CA THR A 2 -2.89 -19.33 -16.16
C THR A 2 -3.67 -18.63 -15.06
N MET A 3 -4.42 -19.38 -14.25
CA MET A 3 -5.17 -18.79 -13.13
C MET A 3 -4.27 -18.69 -11.90
N LEU A 4 -4.46 -17.63 -11.12
CA LEU A 4 -3.79 -17.47 -9.84
C LEU A 4 -4.18 -18.61 -8.89
N LYS A 5 -3.19 -19.27 -8.29
CA LYS A 5 -3.38 -20.48 -7.48
C LYS A 5 -3.95 -20.17 -6.10
N TYR A 6 -3.52 -19.06 -5.49
CA TYR A 6 -3.95 -18.68 -4.15
C TYR A 6 -4.83 -17.41 -4.15
N PRO A 7 -5.79 -17.27 -3.21
CA PRO A 7 -6.62 -16.07 -3.09
C PRO A 7 -5.80 -14.80 -2.90
N ILE A 8 -6.36 -13.67 -3.34
CA ILE A 8 -5.76 -12.35 -3.14
C ILE A 8 -6.23 -11.78 -1.81
N PHE A 9 -5.28 -11.32 -1.01
CA PHE A 9 -5.49 -10.59 0.22
C PHE A 9 -5.05 -9.13 0.05
N MET A 10 -6.02 -8.22 0.01
CA MET A 10 -5.81 -6.79 -0.17
C MET A 10 -5.66 -6.08 1.18
N VAL A 11 -4.57 -5.34 1.35
CA VAL A 11 -4.21 -4.66 2.60
C VAL A 11 -4.07 -3.15 2.35
N HIS A 12 -5.10 -2.39 2.75
CA HIS A 12 -5.13 -0.94 2.56
C HIS A 12 -4.08 -0.18 3.39
N GLY A 13 -3.79 1.05 2.96
CA GLY A 13 -2.92 1.98 3.68
C GLY A 13 -3.66 2.88 4.66
N MET A 14 -3.01 3.98 5.02
CA MET A 14 -3.61 5.03 5.85
C MET A 14 -4.70 5.80 5.08
N GLY A 15 -5.71 6.29 5.79
CA GLY A 15 -6.64 7.30 5.30
C GLY A 15 -8.04 6.80 4.91
N PHE A 16 -8.20 5.54 4.55
CA PHE A 16 -9.49 5.01 4.12
C PHE A 16 -9.54 3.49 4.33
N ARG A 17 -10.73 2.93 4.59
CA ARG A 17 -10.93 1.51 4.91
C ARG A 17 -11.45 0.71 3.73
N ASP A 18 -11.23 -0.60 3.78
CA ASP A 18 -11.92 -1.55 2.92
C ASP A 18 -13.42 -1.59 3.32
N HIS A 19 -14.33 -1.28 2.39
CA HIS A 19 -15.78 -1.39 2.62
C HIS A 19 -16.50 -1.87 1.35
N LYS A 20 -17.62 -2.59 1.53
CA LYS A 20 -18.41 -3.16 0.43
C LYS A 20 -19.09 -2.13 -0.50
N ILE A 21 -19.20 -0.87 -0.09
CA ILE A 21 -19.99 0.17 -0.81
C ILE A 21 -19.04 1.23 -1.39
N LEU A 22 -18.19 1.80 -0.55
CA LEU A 22 -17.08 2.64 -0.96
C LEU A 22 -15.79 1.90 -0.65
N ASN A 23 -15.32 1.14 -1.64
CA ASN A 23 -14.11 0.33 -1.50
C ASN A 23 -12.87 1.19 -1.72
N TYR A 24 -11.87 1.04 -0.84
CA TYR A 24 -10.52 1.60 -0.96
C TYR A 24 -9.91 1.39 -2.34
N TRP A 25 -10.13 0.20 -2.91
CA TRP A 25 -9.50 -0.28 -4.15
C TRP A 25 -10.27 0.08 -5.44
N GLY A 26 -11.21 1.03 -5.37
CA GLY A 26 -11.90 1.54 -6.55
C GLY A 26 -12.60 0.44 -7.36
N ARG A 27 -12.28 0.33 -8.66
CA ARG A 27 -12.75 -0.69 -9.61
C ARG A 27 -11.87 -1.94 -9.66
N ILE A 28 -10.69 -1.93 -9.02
CA ILE A 28 -9.68 -2.99 -9.15
C ILE A 28 -10.23 -4.38 -8.76
N PRO A 29 -10.94 -4.55 -7.62
CA PRO A 29 -11.40 -5.88 -7.22
C PRO A 29 -12.36 -6.50 -8.23
N ALA A 30 -13.31 -5.73 -8.75
CA ALA A 30 -14.28 -6.23 -9.73
C ALA A 30 -13.59 -6.77 -10.99
N VAL A 31 -12.59 -6.04 -11.52
CA VAL A 31 -11.83 -6.49 -12.71
C VAL A 31 -11.04 -7.76 -12.42
N LEU A 32 -10.47 -7.90 -11.22
CA LEU A 32 -9.73 -9.11 -10.84
C LEU A 32 -10.67 -10.30 -10.60
N GLU A 33 -11.84 -10.08 -10.01
CA GLU A 33 -12.90 -11.10 -9.83
C GLU A 33 -13.48 -11.58 -11.16
N GLU A 34 -13.70 -10.66 -12.12
CA GLU A 34 -14.08 -11.00 -13.51
C GLU A 34 -13.03 -11.89 -14.19
N ASN A 35 -11.76 -11.75 -13.80
CA ASN A 35 -10.65 -12.59 -14.25
C ASN A 35 -10.45 -13.86 -13.39
N GLY A 36 -11.43 -14.21 -12.54
CA GLY A 36 -11.45 -15.47 -11.77
C GLY A 36 -10.71 -15.43 -10.44
N CYS A 37 -10.26 -14.25 -9.97
CA CYS A 37 -9.62 -14.13 -8.67
C CYS A 37 -10.62 -14.15 -7.52
N ARG A 38 -10.23 -14.72 -6.38
CA ARG A 38 -10.98 -14.61 -5.12
C ARG A 38 -10.32 -13.56 -4.24
N ILE A 39 -11.05 -12.52 -3.86
CA ILE A 39 -10.49 -11.37 -3.15
C ILE A 39 -11.00 -11.31 -1.71
N PHE A 40 -10.08 -11.06 -0.79
CA PHE A 40 -10.33 -10.84 0.61
C PHE A 40 -9.65 -9.54 1.06
N TYR A 41 -10.24 -8.89 2.06
CA TYR A 41 -9.79 -7.61 2.59
C TYR A 41 -9.24 -7.75 4.00
N GLY A 42 -8.23 -6.94 4.31
CA GLY A 42 -7.59 -6.90 5.62
C GLY A 42 -8.49 -6.31 6.70
N ASN A 43 -9.27 -5.27 6.38
CA ASN A 43 -10.15 -4.55 7.32
C ASN A 43 -9.44 -4.06 8.60
N GLN A 44 -8.12 -3.91 8.55
CA GLN A 44 -7.30 -3.35 9.61
C GLN A 44 -7.66 -1.88 9.86
N ASP A 45 -7.14 -1.29 10.92
CA ASP A 45 -7.38 0.14 11.19
C ASP A 45 -6.49 1.01 10.30
N SER A 46 -7.00 2.16 9.87
CA SER A 46 -6.29 3.04 8.93
C SER A 46 -5.08 3.71 9.59
N THR A 47 -5.16 3.99 10.88
CA THR A 47 -4.16 4.80 11.60
C THR A 47 -3.56 4.10 12.82
N ALA A 48 -3.82 2.81 13.03
CA ALA A 48 -3.20 2.06 14.11
C ALA A 48 -1.71 1.80 13.87
N SER A 49 -0.99 1.50 14.95
CA SER A 49 0.41 1.06 14.90
C SER A 49 0.58 -0.16 13.98
N ALA A 50 1.76 -0.34 13.41
CA ALA A 50 2.04 -1.52 12.58
C ALA A 50 1.87 -2.83 13.36
N GLU A 51 2.17 -2.83 14.67
CA GLU A 51 2.02 -4.02 15.51
C GLU A 51 0.56 -4.35 15.83
N ASP A 52 -0.29 -3.36 16.08
CA ASP A 52 -1.73 -3.58 16.30
C ASP A 52 -2.40 -4.09 15.02
N ASN A 53 -2.09 -3.47 13.87
CA ASN A 53 -2.57 -3.95 12.57
C ASN A 53 -2.01 -5.33 12.23
N ALA A 54 -0.77 -5.64 12.62
CA ALA A 54 -0.18 -6.95 12.40
C ALA A 54 -0.97 -8.08 13.09
N GLU A 55 -1.45 -7.85 14.32
CA GLU A 55 -2.30 -8.81 15.03
C GLU A 55 -3.61 -9.08 14.27
N MET A 56 -4.29 -8.00 13.84
CA MET A 56 -5.54 -8.08 13.10
C MET A 56 -5.35 -8.82 11.77
N LEU A 57 -4.31 -8.45 11.02
CA LEU A 57 -3.99 -9.06 9.73
C LEU A 57 -3.63 -10.53 9.89
N ALA A 58 -2.83 -10.91 10.90
CA ALA A 58 -2.50 -12.30 11.16
C ALA A 58 -3.75 -13.14 11.47
N GLY A 59 -4.67 -12.61 12.28
CA GLY A 59 -5.99 -13.23 12.50
C GLY A 59 -6.75 -13.42 11.19
N ARG A 60 -6.83 -12.36 10.38
CA ARG A 60 -7.55 -12.38 9.10
C ARG A 60 -6.98 -13.37 8.09
N VAL A 61 -5.65 -13.50 7.99
CA VAL A 61 -5.00 -14.53 7.15
C VAL A 61 -5.47 -15.92 7.56
N ASN A 62 -5.45 -16.25 8.85
CA ASN A 62 -5.87 -17.56 9.34
C ASN A 62 -7.36 -17.85 9.04
N GLU A 63 -8.22 -16.84 9.20
CA GLU A 63 -9.64 -16.95 8.84
C GLU A 63 -9.84 -17.27 7.37
N ILE A 64 -9.15 -16.55 6.47
CA ILE A 64 -9.25 -16.73 5.02
C ILE A 64 -8.78 -18.14 4.62
N LEU A 65 -7.65 -18.61 5.15
CA LEU A 65 -7.16 -19.96 4.85
C LEU A 65 -8.16 -21.03 5.32
N LYS A 66 -8.74 -20.85 6.51
CA LYS A 66 -9.77 -21.76 7.04
C LYS A 66 -11.05 -21.74 6.20
N GLU A 67 -11.53 -20.56 5.81
CA GLU A 67 -12.74 -20.37 5.00
C GLU A 67 -12.57 -20.94 3.59
N THR A 68 -11.39 -20.76 3.00
CA THR A 68 -11.14 -21.12 1.59
C THR A 68 -10.61 -22.53 1.40
N GLY A 69 -10.03 -23.15 2.44
CA GLY A 69 -9.24 -24.37 2.33
C GLY A 69 -7.92 -24.17 1.56
N SER A 70 -7.57 -22.94 1.21
CA SER A 70 -6.32 -22.65 0.50
C SER A 70 -5.14 -22.78 1.45
N PRO A 71 -3.99 -23.33 1.02
CA PRO A 71 -2.81 -23.44 1.88
C PRO A 71 -2.06 -22.11 2.05
N LYS A 72 -2.22 -21.16 1.11
CA LYS A 72 -1.54 -19.86 1.11
C LYS A 72 -2.45 -18.75 0.58
N ILE A 73 -1.98 -17.51 0.66
CA ILE A 73 -2.56 -16.32 0.03
C ILE A 73 -1.51 -15.49 -0.73
N ASN A 74 -1.95 -14.70 -1.71
CA ASN A 74 -1.18 -13.67 -2.38
C ASN A 74 -1.57 -12.30 -1.85
N VAL A 75 -0.62 -11.54 -1.31
CA VAL A 75 -0.89 -10.22 -0.74
C VAL A 75 -0.68 -9.14 -1.79
N ILE A 76 -1.63 -8.20 -1.86
CA ILE A 76 -1.47 -6.91 -2.53
C ILE A 76 -1.68 -5.83 -1.47
N ALA A 77 -0.65 -5.06 -1.19
CA ALA A 77 -0.66 -4.05 -0.13
C ALA A 77 -0.29 -2.68 -0.68
N HIS A 78 -0.97 -1.64 -0.21
CA HIS A 78 -0.72 -0.26 -0.65
C HIS A 78 -0.25 0.61 0.51
N SER A 79 0.72 1.50 0.25
CA SER A 79 1.19 2.50 1.21
C SER A 79 1.57 1.84 2.55
N LYS A 80 1.13 2.38 3.68
CA LYS A 80 1.33 1.80 5.03
C LYS A 80 0.99 0.31 5.13
N GLY A 81 0.00 -0.18 4.37
CA GLY A 81 -0.44 -1.58 4.43
C GLY A 81 0.67 -2.58 4.13
N GLY A 82 1.67 -2.20 3.32
CA GLY A 82 2.84 -3.04 3.06
C GLY A 82 3.77 -3.20 4.27
N LEU A 83 3.86 -2.18 5.13
CA LEU A 83 4.56 -2.30 6.41
C LEU A 83 3.75 -3.17 7.38
N ASP A 84 2.44 -2.95 7.46
CA ASP A 84 1.56 -3.70 8.36
C ASP A 84 1.61 -5.21 8.08
N ILE A 85 1.53 -5.62 6.81
CA ILE A 85 1.59 -7.04 6.45
C ILE A 85 3.00 -7.63 6.61
N ARG A 86 4.07 -6.87 6.36
CA ARG A 86 5.45 -7.32 6.64
C ARG A 86 5.66 -7.56 8.13
N CYS A 87 5.14 -6.66 8.97
CA CYS A 87 5.12 -6.82 10.42
C CYS A 87 4.35 -8.09 10.81
N ALA A 88 3.16 -8.30 10.25
CA ALA A 88 2.34 -9.50 10.51
C ALA A 88 3.07 -10.79 10.14
N ILE A 89 3.67 -10.85 8.94
CA ILE A 89 4.36 -12.04 8.44
C ILE A 89 5.53 -12.41 9.35
N SER A 90 6.35 -11.42 9.72
CA SER A 90 7.53 -11.63 10.55
C SER A 90 7.15 -11.96 12.00
N LYS A 91 6.30 -11.12 12.63
CA LYS A 91 5.94 -11.23 14.06
C LYS A 91 5.10 -12.47 14.38
N TYR A 92 4.21 -12.89 13.47
CA TYR A 92 3.32 -14.04 13.67
C TYR A 92 3.71 -15.27 12.84
N ASN A 93 4.92 -15.28 12.28
CA ASN A 93 5.49 -16.40 11.52
C ASN A 93 4.53 -16.92 10.41
N LEU A 94 4.04 -16.02 9.57
CA LEU A 94 3.07 -16.35 8.50
C LEU A 94 3.75 -16.75 7.18
N GLY A 95 5.07 -16.96 7.15
CA GLY A 95 5.81 -17.26 5.91
C GLY A 95 5.25 -18.48 5.16
N ASP A 96 4.86 -19.53 5.87
CA ASP A 96 4.26 -20.73 5.26
C ASP A 96 2.81 -20.53 4.76
N LYS A 97 2.18 -19.42 5.16
CA LYS A 97 0.79 -19.06 4.84
C LYS A 97 0.68 -18.00 3.76
N VAL A 98 1.79 -17.38 3.38
CA VAL A 98 1.85 -16.35 2.35
C VAL A 98 2.68 -16.88 1.18
N ALA A 99 2.20 -16.70 -0.03
CA ALA A 99 2.90 -17.09 -1.25
C ALA A 99 3.69 -15.92 -1.82
N SER A 100 3.05 -14.75 -1.91
CA SER A 100 3.67 -13.53 -2.40
C SER A 100 3.18 -12.29 -1.64
N VAL A 101 3.99 -11.24 -1.67
CA VAL A 101 3.64 -9.89 -1.22
C VAL A 101 4.03 -8.91 -2.32
N THR A 102 3.02 -8.23 -2.86
CA THR A 102 3.18 -7.13 -3.80
C THR A 102 2.88 -5.82 -3.09
N THR A 103 3.87 -4.94 -2.97
CA THR A 103 3.67 -3.60 -2.40
C THR A 103 3.55 -2.54 -3.49
N ILE A 104 2.58 -1.64 -3.30
CA ILE A 104 2.27 -0.51 -4.16
C ILE A 104 2.56 0.74 -3.35
N SER A 105 3.65 1.43 -3.71
CA SER A 105 4.14 2.65 -3.03
C SER A 105 4.16 2.58 -1.50
N THR A 106 4.66 1.47 -0.94
CA THR A 106 4.86 1.35 0.52
C THR A 106 6.15 2.06 0.94
N PRO A 107 6.14 2.92 1.98
CA PRO A 107 7.32 3.66 2.42
C PRO A 107 8.32 2.79 3.20
N HIS A 108 8.91 1.80 2.53
CA HIS A 108 9.83 0.82 3.11
C HIS A 108 11.08 1.44 3.73
N HIS A 109 11.53 2.58 3.21
CA HIS A 109 12.70 3.32 3.70
C HIS A 109 12.33 4.65 4.38
N GLY A 110 11.06 4.84 4.71
CA GLY A 110 10.56 6.12 5.23
C GLY A 110 10.70 7.26 4.21
N SER A 111 10.58 8.50 4.67
CA SER A 111 10.65 9.70 3.84
C SER A 111 11.52 10.76 4.50
N VAL A 112 12.46 11.31 3.73
CA VAL A 112 13.29 12.43 4.19
C VAL A 112 12.43 13.68 4.40
N THR A 113 11.33 13.81 3.66
CA THR A 113 10.32 14.85 3.89
C THR A 113 9.71 14.70 5.29
N VAL A 114 9.34 13.48 5.69
CA VAL A 114 8.84 13.21 7.05
C VAL A 114 9.90 13.52 8.10
N ASP A 115 11.17 13.15 7.89
CA ASP A 115 12.27 13.51 8.80
C ASP A 115 12.37 15.02 9.02
N LYS A 116 12.16 15.83 7.97
CA LYS A 116 12.17 17.30 8.08
C LYS A 116 10.91 17.84 8.74
N LEU A 117 9.74 17.31 8.43
CA LEU A 117 8.47 17.73 9.02
C LEU A 117 8.42 17.44 10.52
N LEU A 118 9.00 16.33 10.97
CA LEU A 118 9.07 15.98 12.40
C LEU A 118 10.14 16.75 13.18
N LYS A 119 10.92 17.63 12.55
CA LYS A 119 11.75 18.63 13.27
C LYS A 119 10.95 19.81 13.80
N LEU A 120 9.67 19.93 13.41
CA LEU A 120 8.75 20.88 14.03
C LEU A 120 8.58 20.55 15.52
N PRO A 121 8.20 21.52 16.37
CA PRO A 121 8.00 21.27 17.80
C PRO A 121 7.07 20.06 18.02
N ASP A 122 7.51 19.08 18.82
CA ASP A 122 6.80 17.80 19.04
C ASP A 122 5.35 18.01 19.50
N VAL A 123 5.08 19.11 20.23
CA VAL A 123 3.75 19.54 20.65
C VAL A 123 2.80 19.73 19.44
N LEU A 124 3.29 20.33 18.35
CA LEU A 124 2.49 20.56 17.15
C LEU A 124 2.21 19.24 16.42
N VAL A 125 3.22 18.37 16.30
CA VAL A 125 3.06 17.03 15.68
C VAL A 125 2.03 16.21 16.45
N ARG A 126 2.12 16.20 17.78
CA ARG A 126 1.15 15.51 18.65
C ARG A 126 -0.26 16.08 18.52
N LEU A 127 -0.40 17.40 18.40
CA LEU A 127 -1.71 18.02 18.20
C LEU A 127 -2.35 17.56 16.88
N VAL A 128 -1.59 17.56 15.78
CA VAL A 128 -2.07 17.06 14.48
C VAL A 128 -2.43 15.58 14.57
N ALA A 129 -1.60 14.77 15.25
CA ALA A 129 -1.88 13.36 15.46
C ALA A 129 -3.18 13.15 16.26
N ILE A 130 -3.40 13.88 17.36
CA ILE A 130 -4.64 13.79 18.15
C ILE A 130 -5.88 14.14 17.31
N CYS A 131 -5.83 15.22 16.52
CA CYS A 131 -6.93 15.56 15.62
C CYS A 131 -7.20 14.45 14.58
N THR A 132 -6.13 13.85 14.07
CA THR A 132 -6.18 12.72 13.13
C THR A 132 -6.84 11.51 13.80
N ASP A 133 -6.42 11.15 15.00
CA ASP A 133 -6.95 10.01 15.75
C ASP A 133 -8.43 10.16 16.07
N ILE A 134 -8.87 11.37 16.47
CA ILE A 134 -10.29 11.67 16.69
C ILE A 134 -11.08 11.47 15.40
N ALA A 135 -10.61 12.01 14.27
CA ALA A 135 -11.28 11.87 12.99
C ALA A 135 -11.38 10.40 12.56
N PHE A 136 -10.30 9.63 12.66
CA PHE A 136 -10.29 8.22 12.24
C PHE A 136 -11.05 7.31 13.18
N ARG A 137 -11.11 7.61 14.48
CA ARG A 137 -12.02 6.90 15.40
C ARG A 137 -13.48 7.09 15.00
N ILE A 138 -13.88 8.30 14.59
CA ILE A 138 -15.24 8.57 14.06
C ILE A 138 -15.49 7.80 12.76
N LEU A 139 -14.46 7.64 11.91
CA LEU A 139 -14.51 6.84 10.69
C LEU A 139 -14.38 5.32 10.94
N GLY A 140 -14.32 4.89 12.20
CA GLY A 140 -14.44 3.50 12.64
C GLY A 140 -13.16 2.84 13.18
N ASP A 141 -12.01 3.53 13.18
CA ASP A 141 -10.76 2.96 13.72
C ASP A 141 -10.91 2.61 15.21
N LYS A 142 -10.54 1.39 15.57
CA LYS A 142 -10.64 0.89 16.95
C LYS A 142 -9.51 1.45 17.81
N LYS A 143 -8.28 1.46 17.27
CA LYS A 143 -7.05 1.90 17.95
C LYS A 143 -6.22 2.87 17.08
N PRO A 144 -6.74 4.06 16.72
CA PRO A 144 -5.94 5.03 15.96
C PRO A 144 -4.73 5.52 16.78
N ASP A 145 -3.57 5.63 16.13
CA ASP A 145 -2.30 6.13 16.68
C ASP A 145 -1.45 6.79 15.57
N ALA A 146 -1.96 7.91 15.06
CA ALA A 146 -1.34 8.67 13.98
C ALA A 146 0.08 9.13 14.33
N TYR A 147 0.38 9.38 15.61
CA TYR A 147 1.71 9.79 16.03
C TYR A 147 2.74 8.67 15.81
N SER A 148 2.43 7.43 16.21
CA SER A 148 3.28 6.28 15.92
C SER A 148 3.40 6.01 14.41
N VAL A 149 2.32 6.23 13.66
CA VAL A 149 2.36 6.13 12.18
C VAL A 149 3.29 7.18 11.56
N PHE A 150 3.23 8.43 11.99
CA PHE A 150 4.12 9.48 11.49
C PHE A 150 5.58 9.17 11.81
N LYS A 151 5.87 8.65 13.02
CA LYS A 151 7.22 8.22 13.38
C LYS A 151 7.71 7.06 12.51
N LEU A 152 6.86 6.07 12.26
CA LEU A 152 7.20 4.92 11.41
C LEU A 152 7.64 5.34 10.01
N PHE A 153 7.16 6.48 9.50
CA PHE A 153 7.54 7.01 8.19
C PHE A 153 8.85 7.80 8.18
N THR A 154 9.52 7.99 9.32
CA THR A 154 10.89 8.52 9.33
C THR A 154 11.87 7.51 8.77
N THR A 155 12.97 7.97 8.17
CA THR A 155 13.97 7.07 7.58
C THR A 155 14.61 6.17 8.63
N LYS A 156 14.91 6.73 9.81
CA LYS A 156 15.48 6.00 10.94
C LYS A 156 14.56 4.90 11.47
N GLU A 157 13.29 5.22 11.73
CA GLU A 157 12.36 4.20 12.26
C GLU A 157 12.01 3.15 11.21
N ALA A 158 11.99 3.50 9.92
CA ALA A 158 11.82 2.53 8.84
C ALA A 158 13.01 1.55 8.76
N GLU A 159 14.24 2.00 8.99
CA GLU A 159 15.42 1.13 9.08
C GLU A 159 15.31 0.16 10.26
N ILE A 160 14.99 0.66 11.46
CA ILE A 160 14.74 -0.16 12.65
C ILE A 160 13.61 -1.17 12.41
N PHE A 161 12.54 -0.74 11.74
CA PHE A 161 11.43 -1.61 11.37
C PHE A 161 11.89 -2.74 10.45
N ASN A 162 12.72 -2.44 9.44
CA ASN A 162 13.23 -3.43 8.50
C ASN A 162 14.14 -4.47 9.16
N GLU A 163 14.95 -4.06 10.13
CA GLU A 163 15.78 -4.97 10.93
C GLU A 163 14.91 -5.85 11.85
N LYS A 164 13.90 -5.25 12.49
CA LYS A 164 13.02 -5.95 13.44
C LYS A 164 12.07 -6.94 12.76
N TYR A 165 11.60 -6.62 11.54
CA TYR A 165 10.65 -7.44 10.79
C TYR A 165 11.22 -7.82 9.41
N PRO A 166 12.20 -8.74 9.37
CA PRO A 166 12.79 -9.19 8.11
C PRO A 166 11.78 -10.00 7.30
N ASP A 167 12.00 -10.00 5.98
CA ASP A 167 11.20 -10.77 5.03
C ASP A 167 11.34 -12.29 5.26
N ALA A 168 10.25 -13.03 5.07
CA ALA A 168 10.25 -14.49 5.17
C ALA A 168 10.86 -15.11 3.91
N LYS A 169 11.87 -15.98 4.06
CA LYS A 169 12.65 -16.55 2.95
C LYS A 169 11.82 -17.33 1.91
N ASN A 170 10.67 -17.85 2.30
CA ASN A 170 9.78 -18.66 1.48
C ASN A 170 8.61 -17.88 0.85
N VAL A 171 8.62 -16.56 0.97
CA VAL A 171 7.62 -15.64 0.40
C VAL A 171 8.28 -14.83 -0.71
N TYR A 172 7.59 -14.67 -1.84
CA TYR A 172 8.05 -13.80 -2.92
C TYR A 172 7.64 -12.35 -2.67
N TYR A 173 8.61 -11.45 -2.55
CA TYR A 173 8.36 -10.02 -2.35
C TYR A 173 8.66 -9.24 -3.64
N GLN A 174 7.72 -8.41 -4.07
CA GLN A 174 7.92 -7.45 -5.16
C GLN A 174 7.31 -6.10 -4.83
N SER A 175 7.83 -5.04 -5.43
CA SER A 175 7.36 -3.68 -5.20
C SER A 175 7.31 -2.85 -6.48
N TYR A 176 6.38 -1.90 -6.49
CA TYR A 176 6.18 -0.96 -7.58
C TYR A 176 6.16 0.47 -7.06
N ALA A 177 6.84 1.37 -7.77
CA ALA A 177 6.80 2.79 -7.53
C ALA A 177 5.94 3.48 -8.59
N PHE A 178 5.32 4.60 -8.24
CA PHE A 178 4.57 5.43 -9.16
C PHE A 178 5.04 6.87 -9.08
N VAL A 179 4.71 7.66 -10.11
CA VAL A 179 5.13 9.06 -10.18
C VAL A 179 4.09 9.92 -10.91
N MET A 180 3.86 11.09 -10.36
CA MET A 180 3.18 12.19 -11.02
C MET A 180 4.13 12.89 -12.00
N SER A 181 3.56 13.48 -13.06
CA SER A 181 4.32 14.25 -14.05
C SER A 181 4.76 15.62 -13.55
N SER A 182 4.05 16.17 -12.56
CA SER A 182 4.35 17.44 -11.90
C SER A 182 3.71 17.45 -10.51
N PRO A 183 4.15 18.33 -9.59
CA PRO A 183 3.49 18.50 -8.29
C PRO A 183 2.01 18.80 -8.41
N PHE A 184 1.60 19.56 -9.43
CA PHE A 184 0.21 20.01 -9.61
C PHE A 184 -0.68 19.01 -10.34
N SER A 185 -0.19 17.80 -10.61
CA SER A 185 -0.93 16.81 -11.38
C SER A 185 -2.17 16.26 -10.64
N ASP A 186 -2.30 16.45 -9.33
CA ASP A 186 -3.40 15.95 -8.51
C ASP A 186 -3.94 17.05 -7.58
N ILE A 187 -5.22 17.36 -7.68
CA ILE A 187 -5.85 18.43 -6.90
C ILE A 187 -5.88 18.17 -5.39
N PHE A 188 -5.82 16.90 -4.95
CA PHE A 188 -5.80 16.56 -3.53
C PHE A 188 -4.39 16.49 -2.97
N LEU A 189 -3.42 16.14 -3.82
CA LEU A 189 -2.04 15.89 -3.41
C LEU A 189 -1.04 16.96 -3.88
N TRP A 190 -1.48 18.07 -4.49
CA TRP A 190 -0.54 19.03 -5.05
C TRP A 190 0.39 19.66 -4.01
N PHE A 191 -0.14 19.98 -2.83
CA PHE A 191 0.63 20.59 -1.76
C PHE A 191 1.67 19.63 -1.17
N PRO A 192 1.30 18.43 -0.68
CA PRO A 192 2.31 17.48 -0.21
C PRO A 192 3.29 17.09 -1.34
N SER A 193 2.80 16.92 -2.58
CA SER A 193 3.67 16.63 -3.72
C SER A 193 4.72 17.71 -3.94
N LEU A 194 4.34 18.99 -3.84
CA LEU A 194 5.27 20.11 -4.00
C LEU A 194 6.35 20.10 -2.92
N VAL A 195 5.96 19.85 -1.66
CA VAL A 195 6.91 19.75 -0.54
C VAL A 195 7.90 18.61 -0.78
N VAL A 196 7.41 17.41 -1.12
CA VAL A 196 8.27 16.25 -1.43
C VAL A 196 9.14 16.54 -2.65
N TRP A 197 8.62 17.23 -3.66
CA TRP A 197 9.38 17.56 -4.87
C TRP A 197 10.56 18.48 -4.58
N LEU A 198 10.39 19.45 -3.68
CA LEU A 198 11.45 20.37 -3.26
C LEU A 198 12.52 19.68 -2.40
N ILE A 199 12.19 18.58 -1.73
CA ILE A 199 13.09 17.89 -0.78
C ILE A 199 13.75 16.66 -1.41
N GLU A 200 12.95 15.80 -2.04
CA GLU A 200 13.33 14.45 -2.50
C GLU A 200 13.14 14.26 -4.02
N GLY A 201 12.43 15.15 -4.70
CA GLY A 201 12.19 15.11 -6.14
C GLY A 201 10.91 14.39 -6.56
N THR A 202 10.94 13.75 -7.73
CA THR A 202 9.74 13.15 -8.34
C THR A 202 9.07 12.14 -7.40
N ASN A 203 7.75 12.28 -7.25
CA ASN A 203 6.94 11.51 -6.30
C ASN A 203 5.55 11.20 -6.87
N ASP A 204 4.81 10.31 -6.20
CA ASP A 204 3.41 9.98 -6.45
C ASP A 204 2.42 10.96 -5.80
N GLY A 205 2.91 12.00 -5.13
CA GLY A 205 2.12 12.93 -4.31
C GLY A 205 2.49 12.88 -2.83
N LEU A 206 3.05 11.77 -2.37
CA LEU A 206 3.46 11.56 -0.97
C LEU A 206 4.86 10.93 -0.87
N LEU A 207 5.18 9.97 -1.74
CA LEU A 207 6.35 9.10 -1.64
C LEU A 207 7.18 9.11 -2.91
N THR A 208 8.50 8.98 -2.73
CA THR A 208 9.45 8.88 -3.84
C THR A 208 9.75 7.43 -4.19
N PRO A 209 10.20 7.15 -5.43
CA PRO A 209 10.68 5.81 -5.80
C PRO A 209 11.79 5.26 -4.89
N ASN A 210 12.61 6.09 -4.25
CA ASN A 210 13.64 5.62 -3.33
C ASN A 210 13.06 5.15 -2.00
N SER A 211 11.97 5.79 -1.53
CA SER A 211 11.26 5.37 -0.33
C SER A 211 10.65 3.97 -0.46
N VAL A 212 10.24 3.58 -1.68
CA VAL A 212 9.35 2.43 -1.90
C VAL A 212 10.02 1.20 -2.51
N LYS A 213 11.29 1.27 -2.91
CA LYS A 213 12.04 0.12 -3.44
C LYS A 213 12.15 -0.99 -2.38
N TRP A 214 11.70 -2.21 -2.69
CA TRP A 214 11.80 -3.35 -1.79
C TRP A 214 11.69 -4.71 -2.51
N GLY A 215 12.34 -5.74 -1.99
CA GLY A 215 12.33 -7.08 -2.60
C GLY A 215 12.73 -7.05 -4.08
N ASN A 216 12.00 -7.78 -4.92
CA ASN A 216 12.11 -7.65 -6.37
C ASN A 216 11.43 -6.36 -6.85
N PHE A 217 12.18 -5.25 -6.86
CA PHE A 217 11.65 -3.97 -7.34
C PHE A 217 11.40 -3.99 -8.85
N LYS A 218 10.14 -3.90 -9.25
CA LYS A 218 9.69 -4.04 -10.64
C LYS A 218 9.79 -2.75 -11.44
N GLY A 219 10.12 -1.63 -10.80
CA GLY A 219 10.41 -0.36 -11.44
C GLY A 219 9.40 0.74 -11.13
N ILE A 220 9.58 1.86 -11.84
CA ILE A 220 8.72 3.05 -11.72
C ILE A 220 7.67 3.01 -12.83
N ILE A 221 6.43 2.77 -12.43
CA ILE A 221 5.27 2.73 -13.30
C ILE A 221 4.84 4.14 -13.65
N ARG A 222 4.61 4.37 -14.94
CA ARG A 222 4.20 5.66 -15.50
C ARG A 222 2.86 5.52 -16.20
N SER A 223 2.20 6.65 -16.43
CA SER A 223 0.96 6.71 -17.22
C SER A 223 1.20 7.18 -18.65
N ASN A 224 0.28 6.83 -19.56
CA ASN A 224 0.12 7.53 -20.84
C ASN A 224 -0.59 8.90 -20.67
N SER A 225 -1.13 9.19 -19.49
CA SER A 225 -1.73 10.49 -19.15
C SER A 225 -0.66 11.57 -19.01
N ARG A 226 -1.06 12.84 -19.14
CA ARG A 226 -0.19 14.00 -18.85
C ARG A 226 -0.02 14.26 -17.35
N ARG A 227 -0.84 13.63 -16.49
CA ARG A 227 -0.79 13.79 -15.04
C ARG A 227 0.25 12.87 -14.40
N GLY A 228 0.58 11.75 -15.03
CA GLY A 228 1.25 10.64 -14.35
C GLY A 228 0.24 9.84 -13.53
N ILE A 229 0.70 9.20 -12.46
CA ILE A 229 -0.11 8.40 -11.54
C ILE A 229 0.18 8.93 -10.14
N SER A 230 -0.85 9.38 -9.44
CA SER A 230 -0.75 9.80 -8.05
C SER A 230 -1.03 8.66 -7.07
N HIS A 231 -0.69 8.85 -5.81
CA HIS A 231 -0.95 7.91 -4.71
C HIS A 231 -2.44 7.56 -4.58
N CYS A 232 -3.33 8.48 -4.96
CA CYS A 232 -4.76 8.22 -5.04
C CYS A 232 -5.17 7.43 -6.30
N ASP A 233 -4.48 7.67 -7.42
CA ASP A 233 -4.73 6.96 -8.68
C ASP A 233 -4.30 5.49 -8.59
N GLU A 234 -3.30 5.16 -7.77
CA GLU A 234 -2.78 3.80 -7.53
C GLU A 234 -3.86 2.83 -7.04
N VAL A 235 -4.81 3.30 -6.25
CA VAL A 235 -5.91 2.49 -5.71
C VAL A 235 -7.24 2.79 -6.42
N ASP A 236 -7.17 3.42 -7.60
CA ASP A 236 -8.33 3.80 -8.40
C ASP A 236 -9.36 4.66 -7.64
N MET A 237 -8.90 5.57 -6.78
CA MET A 237 -9.79 6.39 -5.92
C MET A 237 -10.80 7.20 -6.74
N ARG A 238 -10.41 7.62 -7.96
CA ARG A 238 -11.27 8.36 -8.91
C ARG A 238 -12.26 7.48 -9.66
N ARG A 239 -12.14 6.15 -9.56
CA ARG A 239 -13.00 5.15 -10.22
C ARG A 239 -13.11 5.37 -11.73
N CYS A 240 -12.00 5.78 -12.36
CA CYS A 240 -11.98 6.07 -13.79
C CYS A 240 -10.57 5.88 -14.39
N ARG A 241 -10.54 5.66 -15.70
CA ARG A 241 -9.30 5.54 -16.47
C ARG A 241 -8.43 6.78 -16.29
N LEU A 242 -7.13 6.57 -16.12
CA LEU A 242 -6.13 7.65 -16.11
C LEU A 242 -6.15 8.41 -17.44
N THR A 243 -6.33 7.69 -18.56
CA THR A 243 -6.49 8.29 -19.88
C THR A 243 -7.08 7.30 -20.89
N ARG A 244 -7.61 7.82 -22.01
CA ARG A 244 -7.97 7.02 -23.20
C ARG A 244 -6.79 6.79 -24.15
N LYS A 245 -5.67 7.48 -23.95
CA LYS A 245 -4.48 7.37 -24.82
C LYS A 245 -3.82 6.02 -24.63
N LYS A 246 -3.65 5.27 -25.72
CA LYS A 246 -2.89 4.03 -25.75
C LYS A 246 -1.39 4.31 -25.92
N GLY A 247 -0.55 3.41 -25.43
CA GLY A 247 0.89 3.52 -25.48
C GLY A 247 1.55 2.47 -24.59
N LYS A 248 2.87 2.58 -24.43
CA LYS A 248 3.70 1.65 -23.65
C LYS A 248 3.51 1.74 -22.13
N ASN A 249 2.88 2.80 -21.63
CA ASN A 249 2.65 3.02 -20.19
C ASN A 249 1.19 2.69 -19.80
N VAL A 250 0.85 2.84 -18.52
CA VAL A 250 -0.47 2.50 -17.97
C VAL A 250 -1.54 3.52 -18.40
N SER A 251 -2.67 3.03 -18.89
CA SER A 251 -3.82 3.87 -19.29
C SER A 251 -5.02 3.72 -18.34
N ASP A 252 -5.20 2.51 -17.80
CA ASP A 252 -6.12 2.19 -16.72
C ASP A 252 -5.34 1.47 -15.62
N ILE A 253 -5.51 1.88 -14.38
CA ILE A 253 -4.82 1.25 -13.25
C ILE A 253 -5.32 -0.18 -13.04
N THR A 254 -6.58 -0.49 -13.38
CA THR A 254 -7.12 -1.85 -13.28
C THR A 254 -6.37 -2.82 -14.21
N ASP A 255 -5.96 -2.37 -15.39
CA ASP A 255 -5.19 -3.19 -16.34
C ASP A 255 -3.79 -3.49 -15.79
N PHE A 256 -3.19 -2.55 -15.04
CA PHE A 256 -1.92 -2.78 -14.35
C PHE A 256 -2.04 -3.90 -13.31
N TYR A 257 -3.07 -3.87 -12.45
CA TYR A 257 -3.30 -4.93 -11.46
C TYR A 257 -3.58 -6.29 -12.11
N ALA A 258 -4.36 -6.32 -13.19
CA ALA A 258 -4.59 -7.55 -13.95
C ALA A 258 -3.27 -8.12 -14.51
N GLY A 259 -2.37 -7.26 -15.01
CA GLY A 259 -1.03 -7.65 -15.44
C GLY A 259 -0.18 -8.24 -14.31
N VAL A 260 -0.14 -7.58 -13.15
CA VAL A 260 0.58 -8.06 -11.96
C VAL A 260 0.09 -9.45 -11.54
N VAL A 261 -1.23 -9.66 -11.50
CA VAL A 261 -1.83 -10.94 -11.14
C VAL A 261 -1.52 -12.02 -12.18
N SER A 262 -1.54 -11.67 -13.47
CA SER A 262 -1.16 -12.60 -14.54
C SER A 262 0.30 -13.05 -14.41
N GLU A 263 1.23 -12.12 -14.12
CA GLU A 263 2.64 -12.45 -13.89
C GLU A 263 2.80 -13.39 -12.67
N LEU A 264 2.10 -13.12 -11.57
CA LEU A 264 2.13 -14.00 -10.40
C LEU A 264 1.60 -15.41 -10.71
N ALA A 265 0.52 -15.51 -11.49
CA ALA A 265 -0.02 -16.80 -11.91
C ALA A 265 0.96 -17.59 -12.79
N GLU A 266 1.66 -16.91 -13.73
CA GLU A 266 2.70 -17.52 -14.56
C GLU A 266 3.89 -18.03 -13.74
N MET A 267 4.20 -17.37 -12.62
CA MET A 267 5.21 -17.81 -11.66
C MET A 267 4.75 -18.97 -10.76
N GLY A 268 3.48 -19.38 -10.82
CA GLY A 268 2.91 -20.49 -10.05
C GLY A 268 2.39 -20.12 -8.65
N TYR A 269 2.16 -18.83 -8.40
CA TYR A 269 1.47 -18.33 -7.20
C TYR A 269 -0.04 -18.29 -7.36
#